data_AF-G4YX48-F1
#
_entry.id   AF-G4YX48-F1
#
_cell.length_a   1.000
_cell.length_b   1.000
_cell.length_c   1.000
_cell.angle_alpha   90.00
_cell.angle_beta   90.00
_cell.angle_gamma   90.00
#
_symmetry.space_group_name_H-M   'P 1'
#
loop_
_entity.id
_entity.type
_entity.pdbx_description
1 polymer ?
#
loop_
_entity_poly.entity_id
_entity_poly.type
_entity_poly.pdbx_seq_one_letter_code
_entity_poly.pdbx_strand_id
1 'polypeptide(L)'
;MAQLAILQPEDPVDFLGHYLLKHVANIEAQQQLLMRKEDQQRSGLSTPLAIARQQLVGAMDENTDQQQHEIAWEALLEEEKQVHAQLHSQPSVALVFQRFLEWMCSTLNAEEAYIGRKCVDPQGNNVVHFVASSKHPDSKVVDKFVAHPTDEGEEEGVRRGVGVTFDVFKEIAPVGEDGGPALDAEGNPLPAAPPKFVHVENVLRDPRVKFFGVPKLGALLTRAEQYKSYLHADVLNESNPEEPNVLEQWLVFSVDTMGQARAFTRKEIDRFRHATELFLTTLEEKERALYMKDLEQRVSSDEPLLREFLVAFAAQVAVQEENLAAQFPPPPEGEELSEAAQQQRTTKEAELRLSFLTTLLVSHIPTLAIASTRVVPFKPLVLSTFAAGLELLGYARRELYNPATGQPSWDKISPLLGEAMLTACLNTFESSLAAMATLAEADSTSANGLRSIRNALPATPAAVSKAKQTLVDIAKADVDAASPVASCFYVWALAVIARAENLTAMTEQAQQLEDEAAAAAAEAAAAAEDA
;
A
#
# COMPACT_ATOMS: atom_id res chain seq x y z
N MET A 1 0.04 -28.16 37.31
CA MET A 1 -0.87 -27.15 37.92
C MET A 1 -0.99 -25.89 37.08
N ALA A 2 0.09 -25.19 36.70
CA ALA A 2 -0.01 -23.99 35.85
C ALA A 2 -0.68 -24.24 34.48
N GLN A 3 -0.35 -25.34 33.79
CA GLN A 3 -0.99 -25.67 32.52
C GLN A 3 -2.47 -26.10 32.63
N LEU A 4 -2.89 -26.64 33.79
CA LEU A 4 -4.29 -26.97 34.06
C LEU A 4 -5.15 -25.71 34.19
N ALA A 5 -4.60 -24.65 34.79
CA ALA A 5 -5.29 -23.36 34.92
C ALA A 5 -5.47 -22.65 33.57
N ILE A 6 -4.59 -22.93 32.60
CA ILE A 6 -4.60 -22.33 31.27
C ILE A 6 -5.55 -23.07 30.33
N LEU A 7 -5.54 -24.41 30.33
CA LEU A 7 -6.23 -25.21 29.32
C LEU A 7 -7.65 -25.66 29.74
N GLN A 8 -7.99 -25.56 31.03
CA GLN A 8 -9.31 -25.93 31.60
C GLN A 8 -9.96 -27.18 30.97
N PRO A 9 -9.28 -28.35 31.00
CA PRO A 9 -9.82 -29.57 30.41
C PRO A 9 -11.03 -30.11 31.20
N GLU A 10 -11.95 -30.79 30.50
CA GLU A 10 -13.19 -31.35 31.09
C GLU A 10 -12.93 -32.38 32.19
N ASP A 11 -11.86 -33.19 32.07
CA ASP A 11 -11.37 -34.07 33.14
C ASP A 11 -9.95 -33.63 33.59
N PRO A 12 -9.85 -32.85 34.68
CA PRO A 12 -8.57 -32.32 35.14
C PRO A 12 -7.65 -33.40 35.74
N VAL A 13 -8.18 -34.54 36.17
CA VAL A 13 -7.38 -35.62 36.77
C VAL A 13 -6.74 -36.47 35.68
N ASP A 14 -7.52 -36.85 34.66
CA ASP A 14 -7.00 -37.64 33.54
C ASP A 14 -6.01 -36.84 32.69
N PHE A 15 -6.28 -35.54 32.45
CA PHE A 15 -5.33 -34.65 31.80
C PHE A 15 -4.02 -34.52 32.59
N LEU A 16 -4.09 -34.41 33.93
CA LEU A 16 -2.88 -34.36 34.75
C LEU A 16 -2.08 -35.66 34.67
N GLY A 17 -2.75 -36.81 34.64
CA GLY A 17 -2.13 -38.12 34.46
C GLY A 17 -1.36 -38.21 33.14
N HIS A 18 -2.01 -37.89 32.03
CA HIS A 18 -1.39 -37.88 30.71
C HIS A 18 -0.24 -36.87 30.60
N TYR A 19 -0.42 -35.69 31.21
CA TYR A 19 0.61 -34.66 31.24
C TYR A 19 1.87 -35.12 32.00
N LEU A 20 1.71 -35.76 33.15
CA LEU A 20 2.83 -36.27 33.94
C LEU A 20 3.54 -37.43 33.21
N LEU A 21 2.80 -38.34 32.58
CA LEU A 21 3.40 -39.41 31.77
C LEU A 21 4.19 -38.86 30.58
N LYS A 22 3.62 -37.89 29.86
CA LYS A 22 4.31 -37.19 28.77
C LYS A 22 5.54 -36.43 29.25
N HIS A 23 5.48 -35.83 30.44
CA HIS A 23 6.60 -35.14 31.05
C HIS A 23 7.75 -36.09 31.40
N VAL A 24 7.46 -37.25 31.98
CA VAL A 24 8.46 -38.29 32.27
C VAL A 24 9.08 -38.81 30.98
N ALA A 25 8.27 -39.12 29.97
CA ALA A 25 8.78 -39.56 28.66
C ALA A 25 9.67 -38.50 27.99
N ASN A 26 9.32 -37.23 28.10
CA ASN A 26 10.15 -36.13 27.59
C ASN A 26 11.48 -36.00 28.37
N ILE A 27 11.47 -36.15 29.70
CA ILE A 27 12.69 -36.14 30.50
C ILE A 27 13.61 -37.32 30.13
N GLU A 28 13.05 -38.52 29.95
CA GLU A 28 13.80 -39.70 29.53
C GLU A 28 14.41 -39.52 28.13
N ALA A 29 13.63 -39.00 27.17
CA ALA A 29 14.12 -38.68 25.83
C ALA A 29 15.25 -37.64 25.86
N GLN A 30 15.13 -36.62 26.71
CA GLN A 30 16.14 -35.58 26.88
C GLN A 30 17.43 -36.12 27.53
N GLN A 31 17.32 -37.04 28.50
CA GLN A 31 18.47 -37.74 29.07
C GLN A 31 19.14 -38.67 28.06
N GLN A 32 18.38 -39.40 27.24
CA GLN A 32 18.95 -40.24 26.17
C GLN A 32 19.70 -39.39 25.13
N LEU A 33 19.18 -38.22 24.77
CA LEU A 33 19.87 -37.28 23.89
C LEU A 33 21.18 -36.75 24.50
N LEU A 34 21.19 -36.45 25.80
CA LEU A 34 22.41 -36.04 26.50
C LEU A 34 23.44 -37.17 26.56
N MET A 35 23.02 -38.40 26.87
CA MET A 35 23.93 -39.55 26.83
C MET A 35 24.49 -39.81 25.43
N ARG A 36 23.67 -39.70 24.37
CA ARG A 36 24.16 -39.81 22.98
C ARG A 36 25.18 -38.72 22.64
N LYS A 37 24.97 -37.48 23.12
CA LYS A 37 25.94 -36.40 22.93
C LYS A 37 27.24 -36.63 23.69
N GLU A 38 27.17 -37.15 24.92
CA GLU A 38 28.37 -37.53 25.68
C GLU A 38 29.12 -38.70 25.05
N ASP A 39 28.42 -39.71 24.53
CA ASP A 39 29.02 -40.85 23.85
C ASP A 39 29.66 -40.46 22.51
N GLN A 40 29.05 -39.52 21.78
CA GLN A 40 29.65 -38.93 20.57
C GLN A 40 30.89 -38.09 20.90
N GLN A 41 30.87 -37.32 22.00
CA GLN A 41 32.04 -36.56 22.45
C GLN A 41 33.16 -37.46 22.98
N ARG A 42 32.84 -38.56 23.66
CA ARG A 42 33.84 -39.55 24.14
C ARG A 42 34.40 -40.41 23.01
N SER A 43 33.62 -40.71 21.96
CA SER A 43 34.09 -41.43 20.77
C SER A 43 34.90 -40.56 19.78
N GLY A 44 34.97 -39.25 20.02
CA GLY A 44 35.79 -38.30 19.23
C GLY A 44 37.31 -38.44 19.38
N LEU A 45 37.80 -39.31 20.29
CA LEU A 45 39.21 -39.71 20.37
C LEU A 45 39.45 -41.05 19.67
N SER A 46 38.99 -41.17 18.43
CA SER A 46 39.29 -42.33 17.58
C SER A 46 40.72 -42.19 17.04
N THR A 47 41.62 -43.03 17.57
CA THR A 47 42.98 -43.21 17.04
C THR A 47 42.96 -43.46 15.52
N PRO A 48 43.95 -42.93 14.75
CA PRO A 48 44.01 -43.06 13.28
C PRO A 48 43.89 -44.49 12.73
N LEU A 49 44.18 -45.50 13.56
CA LEU A 49 44.12 -46.91 13.22
C LEU A 49 42.68 -47.47 13.14
N ALA A 50 41.70 -46.86 13.81
CA ALA A 50 40.30 -47.30 13.79
C ALA A 50 39.59 -46.85 12.50
N ILE A 51 39.90 -45.64 12.02
CA ILE A 51 39.40 -45.09 10.76
C ILE A 51 39.86 -45.94 9.56
N ALA A 52 41.12 -46.43 9.59
CA ALA A 52 41.66 -47.27 8.54
C ALA A 52 41.01 -48.68 8.47
N ARG A 53 40.42 -49.17 9.57
CA ARG A 53 39.77 -50.49 9.61
C ARG A 53 38.29 -50.44 9.21
N GLN A 54 37.64 -49.29 9.39
CA GLN A 54 36.24 -49.09 9.02
C GLN A 54 36.06 -48.82 7.52
N GLN A 55 37.10 -48.33 6.83
CA GLN A 55 37.13 -48.16 5.37
C GLN A 55 37.19 -49.48 4.57
N LEU A 56 37.33 -50.64 5.23
CA LEU A 56 37.59 -51.93 4.57
C LEU A 56 36.40 -52.91 4.58
N VAL A 57 35.27 -52.54 5.18
CA VAL A 57 34.05 -53.35 5.17
C VAL A 57 32.95 -52.53 4.49
N GLY A 58 32.61 -52.92 3.26
CA GLY A 58 31.67 -52.26 2.35
C GLY A 58 30.20 -52.26 2.81
N ALA A 59 29.92 -51.58 3.92
CA ALA A 59 28.60 -51.29 4.46
C ALA A 59 28.50 -49.80 4.89
N MET A 60 29.22 -48.89 4.20
CA MET A 60 29.34 -47.48 4.57
C MET A 60 28.48 -46.49 3.77
N ASP A 61 27.87 -46.86 2.63
CA ASP A 61 27.20 -45.85 1.79
C ASP A 61 25.89 -45.31 2.40
N GLU A 62 25.06 -46.15 3.04
CA GLU A 62 23.75 -45.69 3.56
C GLU A 62 23.86 -44.76 4.78
N ASN A 63 24.91 -44.89 5.60
CA ASN A 63 25.07 -44.11 6.83
C ASN A 63 25.65 -42.72 6.56
N THR A 64 26.49 -42.57 5.52
CA THR A 64 27.02 -41.26 5.11
C THR A 64 25.96 -40.39 4.46
N ASP A 65 25.06 -40.98 3.68
CA ASP A 65 23.98 -40.23 3.02
C ASP A 65 22.94 -39.73 4.04
N GLN A 66 22.59 -40.54 5.04
CA GLN A 66 21.73 -40.11 6.14
C GLN A 66 22.36 -38.99 6.96
N GLN A 67 23.64 -39.10 7.31
CA GLN A 67 24.33 -38.08 8.09
C GLN A 67 24.48 -36.77 7.30
N GLN A 68 24.75 -36.83 6.00
CA GLN A 68 24.78 -35.64 5.14
C GLN A 68 23.39 -35.00 5.00
N HIS A 69 22.34 -35.81 4.94
CA HIS A 69 20.97 -35.31 4.91
C HIS A 69 20.58 -34.60 6.21
N GLU A 70 20.94 -35.16 7.37
CA GLU A 70 20.73 -34.54 8.68
C GLU A 70 21.46 -33.19 8.79
N ILE A 71 22.75 -33.14 8.41
CA ILE A 71 23.54 -31.89 8.44
C ILE A 71 22.91 -30.84 7.51
N ALA A 72 22.48 -31.24 6.31
CA ALA A 72 21.82 -30.34 5.36
C ALA A 72 20.46 -29.83 5.89
N TRP A 73 19.72 -30.67 6.60
CA TRP A 73 18.45 -30.32 7.23
C TRP A 73 18.64 -29.35 8.40
N GLU A 74 19.60 -29.62 9.29
CA GLU A 74 19.94 -28.73 10.40
C GLU A 74 20.40 -27.35 9.91
N ALA A 75 21.24 -27.31 8.87
CA ALA A 75 21.70 -26.07 8.27
C ALA A 75 20.54 -25.25 7.68
N LEU A 76 19.59 -25.92 7.02
CA LEU A 76 18.39 -25.29 6.46
C LEU A 76 17.49 -24.72 7.58
N LEU A 77 17.30 -25.48 8.66
CA LEU A 77 16.49 -25.05 9.80
C LEU A 77 17.10 -23.87 10.54
N GLU A 78 18.43 -23.80 10.64
CA GLU A 78 19.12 -22.66 11.24
C GLU A 78 19.06 -21.42 10.35
N GLU A 79 19.20 -21.59 9.03
CA GLU A 79 18.98 -20.52 8.05
C GLU A 79 17.57 -19.95 8.15
N GLU A 80 16.55 -20.81 8.27
CA GLU A 80 15.16 -20.39 8.43
C GLU A 80 14.92 -19.60 9.72
N LYS A 81 15.47 -20.04 10.85
CA LYS A 81 15.39 -19.28 12.10
C LYS A 81 16.06 -17.92 11.98
N GLN A 82 17.22 -17.87 11.33
CA GLN A 82 17.95 -16.63 11.13
C GLN A 82 17.14 -15.66 10.27
N VAL A 83 16.57 -16.12 9.16
CA VAL A 83 15.73 -15.33 8.28
C VAL A 83 14.47 -14.87 9.02
N HIS A 84 13.79 -15.78 9.73
CA HIS A 84 12.62 -15.44 10.53
C HIS A 84 12.91 -14.31 11.53
N ALA A 85 14.01 -14.41 12.28
CA ALA A 85 14.45 -13.35 13.20
C ALA A 85 14.75 -12.03 12.47
N GLN A 86 15.40 -12.08 11.30
CA GLN A 86 15.68 -10.91 10.48
C GLN A 86 14.40 -10.23 9.98
N LEU A 87 13.42 -11.00 9.50
CA LEU A 87 12.13 -10.49 9.04
C LEU A 87 11.37 -9.80 10.18
N HIS A 88 11.29 -10.44 11.36
CA HIS A 88 10.65 -9.84 12.54
C HIS A 88 11.29 -8.54 13.00
N SER A 89 12.62 -8.41 12.86
CA SER A 89 13.35 -7.21 13.24
C SER A 89 13.12 -5.99 12.33
N GLN A 90 12.56 -6.17 11.13
CA GLN A 90 12.35 -5.06 10.20
C GLN A 90 11.29 -4.08 10.73
N PRO A 91 11.43 -2.76 10.50
CA PRO A 91 10.50 -1.79 11.04
C PRO A 91 9.18 -1.66 10.25
N SER A 92 9.14 -2.12 8.99
CA SER A 92 7.97 -1.99 8.11
C SER A 92 7.76 -3.23 7.23
N VAL A 93 6.52 -3.44 6.78
CA VAL A 93 6.16 -4.56 5.88
C VAL A 93 6.90 -4.48 4.54
N ALA A 94 7.12 -3.26 4.01
CA ALA A 94 7.89 -3.08 2.77
C ALA A 94 9.32 -3.64 2.88
N LEU A 95 9.98 -3.42 4.03
CA LEU A 95 11.32 -3.97 4.28
C LEU A 95 11.28 -5.49 4.56
N VAL A 96 10.22 -6.00 5.17
CA VAL A 96 10.00 -7.46 5.30
C VAL A 96 9.91 -8.10 3.92
N PHE A 97 9.13 -7.51 3.01
CA PHE A 97 8.99 -7.99 1.63
C PHE A 97 10.34 -7.99 0.92
N GLN A 98 11.07 -6.88 0.99
CA GLN A 98 12.38 -6.75 0.37
C GLN A 98 13.36 -7.81 0.88
N ARG A 99 13.53 -7.94 2.20
CA ARG A 99 14.47 -8.90 2.81
C ARG A 99 14.15 -10.35 2.47
N PHE A 100 12.86 -10.70 2.49
CA PHE A 100 12.43 -12.03 2.10
C PHE A 100 12.73 -12.32 0.62
N LEU A 101 12.46 -11.36 -0.27
CA LEU A 101 12.70 -11.51 -1.70
C LEU A 101 14.20 -11.61 -2.03
N GLU A 102 15.04 -10.82 -1.37
CA GLU A 102 16.52 -10.91 -1.47
C GLU A 102 17.00 -12.31 -1.07
N TRP A 103 16.54 -12.80 0.09
CA TRP A 103 16.88 -14.14 0.57
C TRP A 103 16.40 -15.23 -0.39
N MET A 104 15.14 -15.17 -0.83
CA MET A 104 14.55 -16.13 -1.77
C MET A 104 15.32 -16.18 -3.09
N CYS A 105 15.70 -15.02 -3.64
CA CYS A 105 16.52 -14.93 -4.84
C CYS A 105 17.86 -15.67 -4.67
N SER A 106 18.58 -15.37 -3.60
CA SER A 106 19.88 -16.01 -3.30
C SER A 106 19.72 -17.52 -3.13
N THR A 107 18.71 -17.93 -2.37
CA THR A 107 18.42 -19.31 -2.00
C THR A 107 18.06 -20.19 -3.19
N LEU A 108 17.32 -19.65 -4.16
CA LEU A 108 16.88 -20.36 -5.36
C LEU A 108 17.78 -20.11 -6.57
N ASN A 109 18.87 -19.34 -6.40
CA ASN A 109 19.70 -18.82 -7.48
C ASN A 109 18.87 -18.17 -8.61
N ALA A 110 17.77 -17.51 -8.23
CA ALA A 110 16.84 -16.87 -9.15
C ALA A 110 17.39 -15.52 -9.62
N GLU A 111 16.98 -15.08 -10.79
CA GLU A 111 17.36 -13.78 -11.36
C GLU A 111 16.61 -12.64 -10.66
N GLU A 112 15.31 -12.79 -10.42
CA GLU A 112 14.49 -11.83 -9.72
C GLU A 112 13.34 -12.57 -8.99
N ALA A 113 12.91 -11.99 -7.87
CA ALA A 113 11.80 -12.46 -7.07
C ALA A 113 10.89 -11.27 -6.77
N TYR A 114 9.59 -11.45 -6.86
CA TYR A 114 8.62 -10.37 -6.67
C TYR A 114 7.33 -10.84 -5.99
N ILE A 115 6.70 -9.92 -5.25
CA ILE A 115 5.41 -10.12 -4.57
C ILE A 115 4.35 -9.25 -5.27
N GLY A 116 3.25 -9.89 -5.64
CA GLY A 116 2.02 -9.25 -6.08
C GLY A 116 0.91 -9.36 -5.05
N ARG A 117 -0.04 -8.41 -5.11
CA ARG A 117 -1.31 -8.44 -4.37
C ARG A 117 -2.44 -8.60 -5.38
N LYS A 118 -3.34 -9.55 -5.12
CA LYS A 118 -4.61 -9.60 -5.88
C LYS A 118 -5.46 -8.42 -5.42
N CYS A 119 -5.92 -7.62 -6.36
CA CYS A 119 -6.84 -6.52 -6.12
C CYS A 119 -7.86 -6.43 -7.25
N VAL A 120 -8.79 -5.50 -7.14
CA VAL A 120 -9.86 -5.26 -8.11
C VAL A 120 -9.65 -3.88 -8.71
N ASP A 121 -9.69 -3.79 -10.04
CA ASP A 121 -9.60 -2.51 -10.76
C ASP A 121 -10.93 -1.72 -10.67
N PRO A 122 -10.97 -0.46 -11.14
CA PRO A 122 -12.22 0.32 -11.14
C PRO A 122 -13.36 -0.28 -11.97
N GLN A 123 -13.06 -1.20 -12.87
CA GLN A 123 -14.04 -1.88 -13.73
C GLN A 123 -14.56 -3.19 -13.10
N GLY A 124 -14.05 -3.57 -11.92
CA GLY A 124 -14.43 -4.80 -11.25
C GLY A 124 -13.60 -6.02 -11.66
N ASN A 125 -12.55 -5.85 -12.47
CA ASN A 125 -11.70 -6.97 -12.91
C ASN A 125 -10.66 -7.30 -11.85
N ASN A 126 -10.37 -8.59 -11.71
CA ASN A 126 -9.26 -9.05 -10.88
C ASN A 126 -7.92 -8.68 -11.53
N VAL A 127 -7.05 -8.02 -10.78
CA VAL A 127 -5.70 -7.64 -11.20
C VAL A 127 -4.67 -8.10 -10.16
N VAL A 128 -3.49 -8.52 -10.61
CA VAL A 128 -2.34 -8.77 -9.73
C VAL A 128 -1.41 -7.58 -9.84
N HIS A 129 -1.30 -6.80 -8.76
CA HIS A 129 -0.44 -5.62 -8.67
C HIS A 129 0.86 -5.97 -7.95
N PHE A 130 2.00 -5.83 -8.63
CA PHE A 130 3.31 -6.13 -8.06
C PHE A 130 3.82 -4.98 -7.20
N VAL A 131 3.97 -5.26 -5.91
CA VAL A 131 4.28 -4.25 -4.87
C VAL A 131 5.73 -4.31 -4.37
N ALA A 132 6.44 -5.42 -4.60
CA ALA A 132 7.82 -5.56 -4.18
C ALA A 132 8.63 -6.44 -5.13
N SER A 133 9.94 -6.18 -5.19
CA SER A 133 10.92 -6.97 -5.96
C SER A 133 12.26 -7.03 -5.21
N SER A 134 12.99 -8.13 -5.36
CA SER A 134 14.36 -8.30 -4.88
C SER A 134 15.37 -7.35 -5.52
N LYS A 135 15.02 -6.75 -6.66
CA LYS A 135 15.86 -5.76 -7.39
C LYS A 135 15.39 -4.31 -7.19
N HIS A 136 14.52 -4.03 -6.22
CA HIS A 136 14.09 -2.67 -5.95
C HIS A 136 15.31 -1.79 -5.53
N PRO A 137 15.48 -0.57 -6.07
CA PRO A 137 14.56 0.21 -6.92
C PRO A 137 14.66 -0.01 -8.44
N ASP A 138 15.62 -0.80 -8.93
CA ASP A 138 15.90 -0.97 -10.36
C ASP A 138 14.92 -1.91 -11.10
N SER A 139 14.04 -2.59 -10.36
CA SER A 139 13.03 -3.49 -10.93
C SER A 139 12.03 -2.75 -11.82
N LYS A 140 11.75 -3.33 -12.99
CA LYS A 140 10.71 -2.85 -13.92
C LYS A 140 9.31 -3.38 -13.59
N VAL A 141 9.21 -4.27 -12.60
CA VAL A 141 7.99 -5.00 -12.25
C VAL A 141 7.18 -4.27 -11.16
N VAL A 142 7.85 -3.56 -10.25
CA VAL A 142 7.19 -2.80 -9.18
C VAL A 142 6.26 -1.75 -9.78
N ASP A 143 5.07 -1.58 -9.19
CA ASP A 143 3.98 -0.71 -9.66
C ASP A 143 3.39 -1.11 -11.03
N LYS A 144 3.68 -2.33 -11.51
CA LYS A 144 3.02 -2.93 -12.68
C LYS A 144 1.96 -3.93 -12.26
N PHE A 145 1.05 -4.20 -13.19
CA PHE A 145 -0.03 -5.16 -12.96
C PHE A 145 -0.33 -6.04 -14.17
N VAL A 146 -0.93 -7.19 -13.88
CA VAL A 146 -1.53 -8.11 -14.85
C VAL A 146 -3.03 -8.12 -14.59
N ALA A 147 -3.84 -7.91 -15.62
CA ALA A 147 -5.29 -8.01 -15.51
C ALA A 147 -5.77 -9.40 -15.92
N HIS A 148 -6.79 -9.92 -15.23
CA HIS A 148 -7.50 -11.10 -15.66
C HIS A 148 -8.31 -10.73 -16.91
N PRO A 149 -8.29 -11.56 -17.97
CA PRO A 149 -9.15 -11.32 -19.13
C PRO A 149 -10.61 -11.38 -18.70
N THR A 150 -11.44 -10.45 -19.14
CA THR A 150 -12.88 -10.66 -19.12
C THR A 150 -13.25 -11.53 -20.32
N ASP A 151 -14.01 -12.60 -20.09
CA ASP A 151 -14.40 -13.58 -21.12
C ASP A 151 -15.30 -12.99 -22.22
N GLU A 152 -15.73 -11.73 -22.10
CA GLU A 152 -16.69 -11.09 -23.01
C GLU A 152 -16.06 -10.38 -24.23
N GLY A 153 -14.73 -10.45 -24.40
CA GLY A 153 -14.03 -9.92 -25.58
C GLY A 153 -13.70 -11.01 -26.61
N GLU A 154 -14.71 -11.53 -27.31
CA GLU A 154 -14.53 -12.36 -28.52
C GLU A 154 -13.93 -11.53 -29.67
N GLU A 155 -12.62 -11.27 -29.64
CA GLU A 155 -11.87 -11.13 -30.89
C GLU A 155 -10.68 -12.09 -30.89
N GLU A 156 -10.74 -13.03 -31.84
CA GLU A 156 -9.88 -14.18 -32.12
C GLU A 156 -8.40 -13.82 -32.41
N GLY A 157 -7.98 -12.59 -32.16
CA GLY A 157 -6.66 -12.06 -32.43
C GLY A 157 -5.86 -11.78 -31.16
N VAL A 158 -5.09 -12.79 -30.72
CA VAL A 158 -3.92 -12.64 -29.82
C VAL A 158 -4.25 -12.54 -28.31
N ARG A 159 -4.54 -13.70 -27.68
CA ARG A 159 -4.42 -13.94 -26.23
C ARG A 159 -2.95 -13.87 -25.71
N ARG A 160 -2.11 -12.96 -26.21
CA ARG A 160 -0.74 -12.78 -25.69
C ARG A 160 -0.77 -11.96 -24.41
N GLY A 161 -0.05 -12.42 -23.38
CA GLY A 161 0.12 -11.71 -22.11
C GLY A 161 -1.02 -11.87 -21.10
N VAL A 162 -1.94 -12.82 -21.34
CA VAL A 162 -3.10 -13.12 -20.48
C VAL A 162 -2.72 -14.02 -19.30
N GLY A 163 -1.70 -13.53 -18.58
CA GLY A 163 -1.23 -13.89 -17.25
C GLY A 163 -1.28 -15.36 -16.85
N VAL A 164 -0.23 -16.14 -17.13
CA VAL A 164 0.05 -17.39 -16.39
C VAL A 164 0.00 -17.17 -14.86
N THR A 165 0.29 -15.94 -14.42
CA THR A 165 0.14 -15.48 -13.04
C THR A 165 -1.26 -15.71 -12.46
N PHE A 166 -2.33 -15.78 -13.25
CA PHE A 166 -3.69 -16.07 -12.76
C PHE A 166 -4.00 -17.55 -12.67
N ASP A 167 -3.19 -18.43 -13.30
CA ASP A 167 -3.39 -19.87 -13.20
C ASP A 167 -3.26 -20.35 -11.75
N VAL A 168 -2.57 -19.61 -10.88
CA VAL A 168 -2.48 -19.87 -9.43
C VAL A 168 -3.79 -19.73 -8.67
N PHE A 169 -4.80 -19.07 -9.25
CA PHE A 169 -6.13 -18.91 -8.62
C PHE A 169 -7.17 -19.86 -9.22
N LYS A 170 -6.84 -20.60 -10.27
CA LYS A 170 -7.80 -21.50 -10.91
C LYS A 170 -8.01 -22.69 -9.99
N GLU A 171 -9.25 -22.91 -9.57
CA GLU A 171 -9.61 -24.08 -8.80
C GLU A 171 -9.49 -25.32 -9.69
N ILE A 172 -8.63 -26.25 -9.30
CA ILE A 172 -8.42 -27.51 -10.00
C ILE A 172 -8.94 -28.61 -9.08
N ALA A 173 -9.80 -29.47 -9.60
CA ALA A 173 -10.20 -30.68 -8.88
C ALA A 173 -8.94 -31.54 -8.68
N PRO A 174 -8.56 -31.88 -7.44
CA PRO A 174 -7.38 -32.69 -7.19
C PRO A 174 -7.54 -34.03 -7.90
N VAL A 175 -6.46 -34.49 -8.54
CA VAL A 175 -6.44 -35.73 -9.33
C VAL A 175 -5.68 -36.79 -8.52
N GLY A 176 -6.29 -37.96 -8.32
CA GLY A 176 -5.67 -39.13 -7.69
C GLY A 176 -4.64 -39.80 -8.60
N GLU A 177 -3.92 -40.79 -8.06
CA GLU A 177 -2.86 -41.53 -8.78
C GLU A 177 -3.37 -42.19 -10.08
N ASP A 178 -4.65 -42.58 -10.12
CA ASP A 178 -5.30 -43.23 -11.26
C ASP A 178 -5.81 -42.24 -12.33
N GLY A 179 -5.56 -40.94 -12.18
CA GLY A 179 -6.05 -39.91 -13.10
C GLY A 179 -7.53 -39.52 -12.92
N GLY A 180 -8.23 -40.12 -11.95
CA GLY A 180 -9.58 -39.73 -11.52
C GLY A 180 -9.59 -38.67 -10.41
N PRO A 181 -10.75 -38.17 -9.95
CA PRO A 181 -10.83 -37.24 -8.83
C PRO A 181 -10.23 -37.85 -7.57
N ALA A 182 -9.41 -37.09 -6.83
CA ALA A 182 -8.90 -37.51 -5.55
C ALA A 182 -10.05 -37.59 -4.54
N LEU A 183 -10.14 -38.71 -3.82
CA LEU A 183 -11.19 -38.98 -2.84
C LEU A 183 -10.63 -38.79 -1.42
N ASP A 184 -11.47 -38.32 -0.48
CA ASP A 184 -11.20 -38.29 0.95
C ASP A 184 -11.25 -39.70 1.57
N ALA A 185 -11.01 -39.80 2.89
CA ALA A 185 -11.03 -41.09 3.60
C ALA A 185 -12.43 -41.76 3.57
N GLU A 186 -13.47 -40.97 3.34
CA GLU A 186 -14.87 -41.35 3.27
C GLU A 186 -15.33 -41.66 1.83
N GLY A 187 -14.45 -41.51 0.83
CA GLY A 187 -14.73 -41.78 -0.58
C GLY A 187 -15.42 -40.64 -1.35
N ASN A 188 -15.50 -39.44 -0.78
CA ASN A 188 -16.04 -38.25 -1.46
C ASN A 188 -14.93 -37.52 -2.23
N PRO A 189 -15.23 -36.90 -3.38
CA PRO A 189 -14.26 -36.09 -4.10
C PRO A 189 -13.82 -34.90 -3.25
N LEU A 190 -12.50 -34.73 -3.13
CA LEU A 190 -11.92 -33.57 -2.47
C LEU A 190 -12.36 -32.27 -3.18
N PRO A 191 -12.60 -31.19 -2.43
CA PRO A 191 -13.01 -29.92 -3.01
C PRO A 191 -11.94 -29.39 -3.97
N ALA A 192 -12.38 -28.69 -5.02
CA ALA A 192 -11.46 -28.03 -5.93
C ALA A 192 -10.64 -27.00 -5.15
N ALA A 193 -9.33 -26.98 -5.39
CA ALA A 193 -8.40 -26.10 -4.70
C ALA A 193 -7.48 -25.41 -5.71
N PRO A 194 -7.02 -24.19 -5.43
CA PRO A 194 -5.98 -23.55 -6.24
C PRO A 194 -4.72 -24.42 -6.30
N PRO A 195 -3.97 -24.44 -7.42
CA PRO A 195 -2.76 -25.23 -7.52
C PRO A 195 -1.72 -24.76 -6.51
N LYS A 196 -0.95 -25.72 -5.97
CA LYS A 196 0.14 -25.44 -5.02
C LYS A 196 1.19 -24.48 -5.60
N PHE A 197 1.41 -24.53 -6.91
CA PHE A 197 2.25 -23.61 -7.67
C PHE A 197 1.99 -23.79 -9.18
N VAL A 198 2.45 -22.84 -9.97
CA VAL A 198 2.49 -22.88 -11.43
C VAL A 198 3.94 -22.70 -11.87
N HIS A 199 4.46 -23.64 -12.65
CA HIS A 199 5.82 -23.59 -13.18
C HIS A 199 5.82 -23.57 -14.71
N VAL A 200 6.45 -22.57 -15.29
CA VAL A 200 6.68 -22.45 -16.74
C VAL A 200 8.18 -22.61 -16.97
N GLU A 201 8.59 -23.78 -17.45
CA GLU A 201 10.01 -24.10 -17.68
C GLU A 201 10.68 -23.23 -18.76
N ASN A 202 9.89 -22.77 -19.74
CA ASN A 202 10.37 -21.90 -20.81
C ASN A 202 9.36 -20.78 -21.09
N VAL A 203 9.60 -19.62 -20.51
CA VAL A 203 8.69 -18.46 -20.58
C VAL A 203 8.53 -17.90 -21.99
N LEU A 204 9.47 -18.14 -22.91
CA LEU A 204 9.35 -17.70 -24.30
C LEU A 204 8.45 -18.61 -25.14
N ARG A 205 8.18 -19.84 -24.67
CA ARG A 205 7.29 -20.78 -25.33
C ARG A 205 5.82 -20.60 -24.93
N ASP A 206 5.56 -20.02 -23.76
CA ASP A 206 4.18 -19.75 -23.31
C ASP A 206 3.80 -18.28 -23.61
N PRO A 207 2.95 -18.02 -24.62
CA PRO A 207 2.55 -16.67 -25.02
C PRO A 207 1.71 -15.95 -23.94
N ARG A 208 1.24 -16.64 -22.91
CA ARG A 208 0.46 -16.06 -21.81
C ARG A 208 1.34 -15.38 -20.76
N VAL A 209 2.66 -15.58 -20.79
CA VAL A 209 3.59 -14.88 -19.89
C VAL A 209 3.69 -13.41 -20.31
N LYS A 210 3.46 -12.50 -19.35
CA LYS A 210 3.62 -11.06 -19.56
C LYS A 210 5.02 -10.62 -19.14
N PHE A 211 5.72 -9.94 -20.03
CA PHE A 211 7.04 -9.36 -19.76
C PHE A 211 6.93 -7.84 -19.56
N PHE A 212 7.50 -7.32 -18.48
CA PHE A 212 7.55 -5.86 -18.21
C PHE A 212 8.84 -5.20 -18.74
N GLY A 213 9.71 -6.00 -19.37
CA GLY A 213 10.95 -5.57 -19.99
C GLY A 213 11.23 -6.35 -21.28
N VAL A 214 12.50 -6.43 -21.67
CA VAL A 214 12.92 -7.22 -22.82
C VAL A 214 12.70 -8.71 -22.50
N PRO A 215 11.93 -9.46 -23.31
CA PRO A 215 11.75 -10.90 -23.10
C PRO A 215 13.10 -11.63 -23.11
N LYS A 216 13.31 -12.50 -22.13
CA LYS A 216 14.54 -13.31 -21.99
C LYS A 216 14.18 -14.78 -21.81
N LEU A 217 15.11 -15.66 -22.17
CA LEU A 217 14.97 -17.10 -21.97
C LEU A 217 15.17 -17.46 -20.49
N GLY A 218 14.28 -18.29 -19.94
CA GLY A 218 14.33 -18.76 -18.56
C GLY A 218 13.01 -19.42 -18.17
N ALA A 219 12.83 -19.62 -16.87
CA ALA A 219 11.63 -20.17 -16.27
C ALA A 219 10.95 -19.16 -15.33
N LEU A 220 9.67 -19.39 -15.06
CA LEU A 220 8.86 -18.66 -14.10
C LEU A 220 8.20 -19.65 -13.14
N LEU A 221 8.31 -19.41 -11.85
CA LEU A 221 7.63 -20.17 -10.81
C LEU A 221 6.77 -19.20 -9.99
N THR A 222 5.48 -19.48 -9.88
CA THR A 222 4.50 -18.60 -9.25
C THR A 222 3.59 -19.40 -8.31
N ARG A 223 3.25 -18.83 -7.15
CA ARG A 223 2.29 -19.38 -6.19
C ARG A 223 1.44 -18.24 -5.64
N ALA A 224 0.19 -18.52 -5.32
CA ALA A 224 -0.66 -17.60 -4.57
C ALA A 224 -1.19 -18.26 -3.32
N GLU A 225 -1.31 -17.47 -2.26
CA GLU A 225 -1.80 -17.91 -0.96
C GLU A 225 -2.57 -16.78 -0.28
N GLN A 226 -3.54 -17.16 0.55
CA GLN A 226 -4.28 -16.25 1.40
C GLN A 226 -3.55 -16.06 2.72
N TYR A 227 -3.68 -14.86 3.27
CA TYR A 227 -3.23 -14.55 4.62
C TYR A 227 -4.19 -13.58 5.29
N LYS A 228 -4.13 -13.54 6.62
CA LYS A 228 -4.91 -12.67 7.48
C LYS A 228 -4.20 -11.34 7.64
N SER A 229 -4.66 -10.33 6.90
CA SER A 229 -4.10 -8.99 7.04
C SER A 229 -4.66 -8.27 8.26
N TYR A 230 -3.77 -7.59 8.98
CA TYR A 230 -4.08 -6.69 10.10
C TYR A 230 -3.81 -5.22 9.76
N LEU A 231 -3.36 -4.93 8.53
CA LEU A 231 -3.05 -3.58 8.07
C LEU A 231 -4.01 -3.16 6.95
N HIS A 232 -5.28 -3.03 7.30
CA HIS A 232 -6.32 -2.53 6.41
C HIS A 232 -7.19 -1.49 7.10
N ALA A 233 -7.90 -0.68 6.30
CA ALA A 233 -8.63 0.49 6.80
C ALA A 233 -9.72 0.19 7.83
N ASP A 234 -10.29 -1.02 7.75
CA ASP A 234 -11.38 -1.47 8.61
C ASP A 234 -10.91 -2.37 9.76
N VAL A 235 -9.60 -2.45 10.06
CA VAL A 235 -9.06 -3.32 11.12
C VAL A 235 -9.62 -2.96 12.51
N LEU A 236 -9.89 -1.67 12.75
CA LEU A 236 -10.44 -1.22 14.02
C LEU A 236 -11.91 -1.65 14.14
N ASN A 237 -12.16 -2.55 15.09
CA ASN A 237 -13.50 -2.97 15.43
C ASN A 237 -14.10 -2.01 16.48
N GLU A 238 -14.94 -1.10 16.03
CA GLU A 238 -15.60 -0.10 16.88
C GLU A 238 -16.54 -0.74 17.92
N SER A 239 -17.06 -1.95 17.64
CA SER A 239 -17.95 -2.68 18.55
C SER A 239 -17.20 -3.50 19.60
N ASN A 240 -16.05 -4.05 19.23
CA ASN A 240 -15.18 -4.81 20.13
C ASN A 240 -13.69 -4.46 19.90
N PRO A 241 -13.16 -3.44 20.60
CA PRO A 241 -11.78 -2.99 20.41
C PRO A 241 -10.70 -4.04 20.70
N GLU A 242 -11.02 -5.10 21.45
CA GLU A 242 -10.09 -6.19 21.78
C GLU A 242 -9.91 -7.18 20.62
N GLU A 243 -10.88 -7.24 19.70
CA GLU A 243 -10.91 -8.17 18.57
C GLU A 243 -10.80 -7.40 17.24
N PRO A 244 -9.59 -7.19 16.71
CA PRO A 244 -9.43 -6.51 15.43
C PRO A 244 -10.13 -7.27 14.31
N ASN A 245 -10.76 -6.53 13.40
CA ASN A 245 -11.27 -7.12 12.16
C ASN A 245 -10.08 -7.65 11.36
N VAL A 246 -10.27 -8.79 10.73
CA VAL A 246 -9.24 -9.45 9.92
C VAL A 246 -9.73 -9.50 8.48
N LEU A 247 -8.89 -9.07 7.55
CA LEU A 247 -9.17 -9.13 6.12
C LEU A 247 -8.32 -10.22 5.47
N GLU A 248 -8.97 -11.20 4.85
CA GLU A 248 -8.27 -12.19 4.03
C GLU A 248 -7.80 -11.55 2.72
N GLN A 249 -6.49 -11.54 2.49
CA GLN A 249 -5.86 -11.01 1.29
C GLN A 249 -5.05 -12.08 0.58
N TRP A 250 -4.95 -11.97 -0.74
CA TRP A 250 -4.14 -12.87 -1.57
C TRP A 250 -2.81 -12.23 -1.93
N LEU A 251 -1.72 -12.91 -1.58
CA LEU A 251 -0.38 -12.61 -2.10
C LEU A 251 -0.01 -13.58 -3.20
N VAL A 252 0.68 -13.06 -4.22
CA VAL A 252 1.24 -13.82 -5.34
C VAL A 252 2.75 -13.73 -5.27
N PHE A 253 3.40 -14.82 -4.96
CA PHE A 253 4.86 -14.94 -4.97
C PHE A 253 5.29 -15.40 -6.35
N SER A 254 6.34 -14.80 -6.90
CA SER A 254 6.89 -15.20 -8.18
C SER A 254 8.40 -15.08 -8.18
N VAL A 255 9.07 -16.06 -8.75
CA VAL A 255 10.52 -16.10 -8.96
C VAL A 255 10.81 -16.51 -10.37
N ASP A 256 11.84 -15.92 -10.97
CA ASP A 256 12.22 -16.21 -12.35
C ASP A 256 13.72 -16.44 -12.52
N THR A 257 14.08 -17.15 -13.58
CA THR A 257 15.47 -17.37 -14.02
C THR A 257 15.72 -16.70 -15.38
N MET A 258 15.00 -15.63 -15.70
CA MET A 258 15.00 -14.98 -17.01
C MET A 258 16.35 -14.34 -17.34
N GLY A 259 17.07 -14.93 -18.29
CA GLY A 259 18.45 -14.57 -18.65
C GLY A 259 19.47 -15.63 -18.26
N GLN A 260 19.09 -16.60 -17.44
CA GLN A 260 19.93 -17.75 -17.08
C GLN A 260 19.66 -18.99 -17.94
N ALA A 261 18.57 -18.99 -18.74
CA ALA A 261 18.23 -20.07 -19.66
C ALA A 261 18.09 -21.47 -19.00
N ARG A 262 17.63 -21.54 -17.75
CA ARG A 262 17.43 -22.79 -16.99
C ARG A 262 16.03 -22.90 -16.40
N ALA A 263 15.56 -24.13 -16.20
CA ALA A 263 14.36 -24.43 -15.42
C ALA A 263 14.67 -24.50 -13.91
N PHE A 264 13.63 -24.41 -13.08
CA PHE A 264 13.75 -24.72 -11.65
C PHE A 264 13.82 -26.23 -11.43
N THR A 265 14.71 -26.65 -10.54
CA THR A 265 14.82 -28.02 -10.06
C THR A 265 13.71 -28.33 -9.07
N ARG A 266 13.40 -29.62 -8.87
CA ARG A 266 12.41 -30.05 -7.86
C ARG A 266 12.74 -29.54 -6.46
N LYS A 267 14.02 -29.57 -6.07
CA LYS A 267 14.49 -29.07 -4.78
C LYS A 267 14.23 -27.56 -4.61
N GLU A 268 14.45 -26.77 -5.66
CA GLU A 268 14.15 -25.34 -5.65
C GLU A 268 12.64 -25.08 -5.56
N ILE A 269 11.81 -25.86 -6.27
CA ILE A 269 10.34 -25.74 -6.21
C ILE A 269 9.83 -26.08 -4.80
N ASP A 270 10.30 -27.16 -4.20
CA ASP A 270 9.91 -27.55 -2.84
C ASP A 270 10.35 -26.51 -1.81
N ARG A 271 11.57 -25.96 -1.97
CA ARG A 271 12.09 -24.88 -1.12
C ARG A 271 11.30 -23.58 -1.28
N PHE A 272 10.94 -23.21 -2.51
CA PHE A 272 10.09 -22.05 -2.78
C PHE A 272 8.76 -22.17 -2.06
N ARG A 273 8.10 -23.33 -2.13
CA ARG A 273 6.81 -23.57 -1.47
C ARG A 273 6.91 -23.44 0.04
N HIS A 274 7.89 -24.08 0.66
CA HIS A 274 8.08 -24.01 2.10
C HIS A 274 8.41 -22.59 2.57
N ALA A 275 9.26 -21.88 1.84
CA ALA A 275 9.62 -20.50 2.14
C ALA A 275 8.42 -19.54 2.08
N THR A 276 7.49 -19.69 1.12
CA THR A 276 6.30 -18.83 1.06
C THR A 276 5.33 -19.08 2.22
N GLU A 277 5.14 -20.33 2.62
CA GLU A 277 4.29 -20.69 3.77
C GLU A 277 4.83 -20.09 5.08
N LEU A 278 6.14 -20.25 5.33
CA LEU A 278 6.81 -19.66 6.49
C LEU A 278 6.67 -18.13 6.50
N PHE A 279 6.84 -17.51 5.33
CA PHE A 279 6.77 -16.06 5.20
C PHE A 279 5.39 -15.50 5.50
N LEU A 280 4.31 -16.14 5.05
CA LEU A 280 2.95 -15.68 5.35
C LEU A 280 2.66 -15.68 6.85
N THR A 281 3.07 -16.75 7.53
CA THR A 281 2.95 -16.83 9.00
C THR A 281 3.73 -15.69 9.67
N THR A 282 4.97 -15.46 9.23
CA THR A 282 5.83 -14.38 9.72
C THR A 282 5.20 -12.99 9.46
N LEU A 283 4.59 -12.82 8.29
CA LEU A 283 3.95 -11.58 7.87
C LEU A 283 2.70 -11.29 8.72
N GLU A 284 1.85 -12.28 8.98
CA GLU A 284 0.67 -12.14 9.84
C GLU A 284 1.07 -11.70 11.25
N GLU A 285 2.06 -12.38 11.85
CA GLU A 285 2.59 -12.01 13.16
C GLU A 285 3.14 -10.58 13.17
N LYS A 286 3.85 -10.20 12.10
CA LYS A 286 4.45 -8.88 11.99
C LYS A 286 3.41 -7.77 11.81
N GLU A 287 2.44 -7.97 10.92
CA GLU A 287 1.33 -7.04 10.72
C GLU A 287 0.54 -6.85 12.01
N ARG A 288 0.25 -7.95 12.73
CA ARG A 288 -0.41 -7.89 14.04
C ARG A 288 0.40 -7.10 15.06
N ALA A 289 1.71 -7.32 15.16
CA ALA A 289 2.57 -6.58 16.07
C ALA A 289 2.63 -5.08 15.75
N LEU A 290 2.70 -4.73 14.45
CA LEU A 290 2.66 -3.34 14.00
C LEU A 290 1.31 -2.68 14.30
N TYR A 291 0.20 -3.38 14.06
CA TYR A 291 -1.14 -2.92 14.40
C TYR A 291 -1.28 -2.62 15.89
N MET A 292 -0.88 -3.55 16.76
CA MET A 292 -1.00 -3.37 18.21
C MET A 292 -0.21 -2.14 18.69
N LYS A 293 0.99 -1.93 18.13
CA LYS A 293 1.81 -0.75 18.44
C LYS A 293 1.16 0.55 17.96
N ASP A 294 0.62 0.58 16.73
CA ASP A 294 -0.07 1.76 16.19
C ASP A 294 -1.34 2.08 16.99
N LEU A 295 -2.11 1.05 17.37
CA LEU A 295 -3.31 1.20 18.21
C LEU A 295 -2.97 1.79 19.58
N GLU A 296 -1.92 1.27 20.23
CA GLU A 296 -1.45 1.81 21.52
C GLU A 296 -1.06 3.28 21.39
N GLN A 297 -0.26 3.63 20.37
CA GLN A 297 0.15 5.01 20.11
C GLN A 297 -1.06 5.92 19.81
N ARG A 298 -2.01 5.44 19.01
CA ARG A 298 -3.26 6.14 18.68
C ARG A 298 -4.03 6.54 19.93
N VAL A 299 -4.33 5.55 20.77
CA VAL A 299 -5.23 5.72 21.91
C VAL A 299 -4.56 6.51 23.02
N SER A 300 -3.26 6.27 23.28
CA SER A 300 -2.54 6.88 24.40
C SER A 300 -2.05 8.30 24.14
N SER A 301 -1.68 8.63 22.90
CA SER A 301 -0.98 9.88 22.56
C SER A 301 -1.72 10.69 21.49
N ASP A 302 -1.95 10.09 20.33
CA ASP A 302 -2.31 10.87 19.15
C ASP A 302 -3.77 11.35 19.18
N GLU A 303 -4.72 10.50 19.56
CA GLU A 303 -6.15 10.84 19.49
C GLU A 303 -6.56 11.99 20.43
N PRO A 304 -6.11 12.03 21.71
CA PRO A 304 -6.36 13.18 22.56
C PRO A 304 -5.80 14.49 21.97
N LEU A 305 -4.54 14.44 21.51
CA LEU A 305 -3.86 15.59 20.91
C LEU A 305 -4.58 16.08 19.64
N LEU A 306 -4.97 15.17 18.76
CA LEU A 306 -5.66 15.49 17.51
C LEU A 306 -7.08 16.02 17.77
N ARG A 307 -7.75 15.56 18.82
CA ARG A 307 -9.08 16.04 19.20
C ARG A 307 -9.01 17.47 19.74
N GLU A 308 -8.08 17.77 20.64
CA GLU A 308 -7.84 19.13 21.14
C GLU A 308 -7.46 20.08 20.00
N PHE A 309 -6.56 19.62 19.11
CA PHE A 309 -6.15 20.34 17.92
C PHE A 309 -7.35 20.67 17.02
N LEU A 310 -8.25 19.71 16.72
CA LEU A 310 -9.39 19.95 15.84
C LEU A 310 -10.31 21.03 16.39
N VAL A 311 -10.59 21.01 17.70
CA VAL A 311 -11.43 22.01 18.35
C VAL A 311 -10.79 23.39 18.26
N ALA A 312 -9.49 23.48 18.55
CA ALA A 312 -8.75 24.74 18.45
C ALA A 312 -8.70 25.27 17.00
N PHE A 313 -8.46 24.39 16.03
CA PHE A 313 -8.46 24.71 14.61
C PHE A 313 -9.82 25.23 14.16
N ALA A 314 -10.91 24.51 14.49
CA ALA A 314 -12.27 24.91 14.16
C ALA A 314 -12.66 26.26 14.79
N ALA A 315 -12.24 26.52 16.03
CA ALA A 315 -12.45 27.81 16.68
C ALA A 315 -11.73 28.96 15.96
N GLN A 316 -10.47 28.76 15.55
CA GLN A 316 -9.72 29.76 14.79
C GLN A 316 -10.35 30.03 13.43
N VAL A 317 -10.79 28.99 12.72
CA VAL A 317 -11.53 29.13 11.47
C VAL A 317 -12.82 29.91 11.69
N ALA A 318 -13.63 29.56 12.71
CA ALA A 318 -14.89 30.25 12.99
C ALA A 318 -14.70 31.75 13.28
N VAL A 319 -13.69 32.10 14.08
CA VAL A 319 -13.34 33.52 14.36
C VAL A 319 -12.96 34.24 13.06
N GLN A 320 -12.20 33.58 12.17
CA GLN A 320 -11.84 34.19 10.91
C GLN A 320 -13.03 34.36 9.96
N GLU A 321 -13.95 33.39 9.90
CA GLU A 321 -15.18 33.52 9.12
C GLU A 321 -16.05 34.68 9.62
N GLU A 322 -16.16 34.87 10.94
CA GLU A 322 -16.85 36.02 11.54
C GLU A 322 -16.17 37.34 11.16
N ASN A 323 -14.83 37.40 11.20
CA ASN A 323 -14.07 38.57 10.78
C ASN A 323 -14.27 38.89 9.29
N LEU A 324 -14.31 37.88 8.43
CA LEU A 324 -14.57 38.06 6.99
C LEU A 324 -16.01 38.54 6.75
N ALA A 325 -17.00 37.98 7.44
CA ALA A 325 -18.38 38.42 7.37
C ALA A 325 -18.57 39.87 7.85
N ALA A 326 -17.78 40.31 8.85
CA ALA A 326 -17.78 41.69 9.33
C ALA A 326 -17.09 42.67 8.36
N GLN A 327 -15.98 42.25 7.73
CA GLN A 327 -15.28 43.07 6.72
C GLN A 327 -16.07 43.21 5.42
N PHE A 328 -16.82 42.17 5.07
CA PHE A 328 -17.67 42.13 3.89
C PHE A 328 -19.11 41.86 4.34
N PRO A 329 -19.85 42.88 4.84
CA PRO A 329 -21.23 42.72 5.30
C PRO A 329 -22.19 42.59 4.11
N PRO A 330 -23.24 41.75 4.18
CA PRO A 330 -24.22 41.63 3.10
C PRO A 330 -24.82 42.99 2.74
N PRO A 331 -25.16 43.25 1.46
CA PRO A 331 -25.80 44.50 1.09
C PRO A 331 -27.12 44.67 1.86
N PRO A 332 -27.51 45.91 2.22
CA PRO A 332 -28.75 46.17 2.94
C PRO A 332 -29.95 45.69 2.11
N GLU A 333 -31.00 45.22 2.79
CA GLU A 333 -32.22 44.72 2.14
C GLU A 333 -32.77 45.76 1.15
N GLY A 334 -32.74 45.43 -0.15
CA GLY A 334 -33.24 46.29 -1.23
C GLY A 334 -32.17 46.98 -2.10
N GLU A 335 -30.88 46.89 -1.75
CA GLU A 335 -29.78 47.34 -2.63
C GLU A 335 -29.13 46.15 -3.34
N GLU A 336 -29.32 46.03 -4.65
CA GLU A 336 -28.57 45.09 -5.48
C GLU A 336 -27.20 45.70 -5.81
N LEU A 337 -26.13 45.09 -5.28
CA LEU A 337 -24.78 45.40 -5.73
C LEU A 337 -24.65 45.04 -7.21
N SER A 338 -23.84 45.79 -7.95
CA SER A 338 -23.49 45.38 -9.31
C SER A 338 -22.83 44.00 -9.28
N GLU A 339 -23.08 43.18 -10.29
CA GLU A 339 -22.48 41.84 -10.42
C GLU A 339 -20.95 41.91 -10.28
N ALA A 340 -20.32 42.95 -10.83
CA ALA A 340 -18.90 43.21 -10.70
C ALA A 340 -18.45 43.46 -9.24
N ALA A 341 -19.21 44.25 -8.47
CA ALA A 341 -18.89 44.50 -7.06
C ALA A 341 -19.06 43.23 -6.20
N GLN A 342 -20.10 42.45 -6.48
CA GLN A 342 -20.34 41.17 -5.80
C GLN A 342 -19.23 40.15 -6.14
N GLN A 343 -18.80 40.08 -7.40
CA GLN A 343 -17.71 39.20 -7.83
C GLN A 343 -16.37 39.61 -7.20
N GLN A 344 -16.07 40.91 -7.14
CA GLN A 344 -14.84 41.41 -6.50
C GLN A 344 -14.81 41.08 -5.01
N ARG A 345 -15.95 41.23 -4.32
CA ARG A 345 -16.09 40.86 -2.91
C ARG A 345 -15.86 39.37 -2.69
N THR A 346 -16.57 38.50 -3.41
CA THR A 346 -16.42 37.03 -3.32
C THR A 346 -14.98 36.61 -3.60
N THR A 347 -14.33 37.26 -4.57
CA THR A 347 -12.93 36.99 -4.92
C THR A 347 -11.98 37.36 -3.79
N LYS A 348 -12.17 38.52 -3.17
CA LYS A 348 -11.33 38.99 -2.05
C LYS A 348 -11.55 38.18 -0.78
N GLU A 349 -12.79 37.78 -0.50
CA GLU A 349 -13.10 36.88 0.60
C GLU A 349 -12.40 35.52 0.42
N ALA A 350 -12.48 34.92 -0.78
CA ALA A 350 -11.79 33.68 -1.10
C ALA A 350 -10.25 33.79 -1.01
N GLU A 351 -9.68 34.95 -1.39
CA GLU A 351 -8.25 35.25 -1.25
C GLU A 351 -7.79 35.20 0.20
N LEU A 352 -8.47 35.97 1.06
CA LEU A 352 -8.13 36.11 2.47
C LEU A 352 -8.34 34.80 3.23
N ARG A 353 -9.43 34.08 2.91
CA ARG A 353 -9.72 32.76 3.47
C ARG A 353 -8.62 31.75 3.13
N LEU A 354 -8.21 31.67 1.86
CA LEU A 354 -7.15 30.76 1.44
C LEU A 354 -5.80 31.12 2.08
N SER A 355 -5.45 32.40 2.13
CA SER A 355 -4.21 32.85 2.78
C SER A 355 -4.18 32.45 4.24
N PHE A 356 -5.26 32.74 4.98
CA PHE A 356 -5.38 32.38 6.40
C PHE A 356 -5.26 30.87 6.63
N LEU A 357 -6.03 30.06 5.90
CA LEU A 357 -6.01 28.60 6.06
C LEU A 357 -4.63 28.02 5.73
N THR A 358 -3.95 28.56 4.73
CA THR A 358 -2.60 28.12 4.36
C THR A 358 -1.60 28.39 5.48
N THR A 359 -1.55 29.63 6.01
CA THR A 359 -0.69 29.98 7.16
C THR A 359 -1.04 29.13 8.40
N LEU A 360 -2.33 28.87 8.62
CA LEU A 360 -2.78 28.03 9.72
C LEU A 360 -2.27 26.58 9.57
N LEU A 361 -2.36 25.98 8.38
CA LEU A 361 -1.77 24.66 8.13
C LEU A 361 -0.25 24.66 8.35
N VAL A 362 0.46 25.68 7.83
CA VAL A 362 1.92 25.82 8.03
C VAL A 362 2.29 25.86 9.51
N SER A 363 1.55 26.61 10.34
CA SER A 363 1.81 26.69 11.78
C SER A 363 1.57 25.38 12.54
N HIS A 364 0.86 24.43 11.94
CA HIS A 364 0.45 23.18 12.56
C HIS A 364 1.03 21.93 11.88
N ILE A 365 2.05 22.08 11.02
CA ILE A 365 2.70 20.96 10.32
C ILE A 365 3.07 19.79 11.25
N PRO A 366 3.70 20.00 12.44
CA PRO A 366 4.05 18.87 13.31
C PRO A 366 2.84 18.03 13.71
N THR A 367 1.69 18.66 13.98
CA THR A 367 0.44 17.97 14.33
C THR A 367 -0.18 17.29 13.11
N LEU A 368 -0.14 17.92 11.93
CA LEU A 368 -0.62 17.31 10.69
C LEU A 368 0.21 16.07 10.32
N ALA A 369 1.52 16.11 10.56
CA ALA A 369 2.44 15.04 10.25
C ALA A 369 2.22 13.77 11.09
N ILE A 370 1.48 13.85 12.19
CA ILE A 370 1.06 12.66 12.97
C ILE A 370 0.28 11.68 12.09
N ALA A 371 -0.45 12.15 11.08
CA ALA A 371 -1.13 11.23 10.14
C ALA A 371 -0.14 10.29 9.43
N SER A 372 1.07 10.76 9.09
CA SER A 372 2.09 9.97 8.39
C SER A 372 2.71 8.85 9.23
N THR A 373 2.58 8.91 10.56
CA THR A 373 3.14 7.87 11.45
C THR A 373 2.25 6.63 11.53
N ARG A 374 1.01 6.71 11.02
CA ARG A 374 0.06 5.61 10.97
C ARG A 374 0.53 4.50 10.07
N VAL A 375 0.56 3.29 10.63
CA VAL A 375 0.84 2.07 9.86
C VAL A 375 -0.45 1.54 9.26
N VAL A 376 -1.56 1.64 9.99
CA VAL A 376 -2.89 1.26 9.49
C VAL A 376 -3.38 2.30 8.48
N PRO A 377 -3.76 1.87 7.26
CA PRO A 377 -4.35 2.78 6.27
C PRO A 377 -5.62 3.46 6.78
N PHE A 378 -5.85 4.70 6.37
CA PHE A 378 -7.14 5.34 6.65
C PHE A 378 -8.27 4.81 5.75
N LYS A 379 -9.53 5.01 6.19
CA LYS A 379 -10.72 4.70 5.38
C LYS A 379 -10.69 5.46 4.03
N PRO A 380 -11.30 4.91 2.96
CA PRO A 380 -11.23 5.50 1.61
C PRO A 380 -11.63 6.97 1.51
N LEU A 381 -12.61 7.42 2.30
CA LEU A 381 -13.03 8.83 2.34
C LEU A 381 -11.88 9.76 2.77
N VAL A 382 -11.14 9.36 3.81
CA VAL A 382 -10.02 10.14 4.38
C VAL A 382 -8.85 10.15 3.39
N LEU A 383 -8.54 9.00 2.78
CA LEU A 383 -7.51 8.90 1.76
C LEU A 383 -7.83 9.75 0.53
N SER A 384 -9.10 9.82 0.14
CA SER A 384 -9.57 10.66 -0.97
C SER A 384 -9.42 12.15 -0.66
N THR A 385 -9.73 12.56 0.57
CA THR A 385 -9.49 13.94 1.04
C THR A 385 -8.00 14.29 1.03
N PHE A 386 -7.12 13.42 1.54
CA PHE A 386 -5.68 13.65 1.48
C PHE A 386 -5.17 13.70 0.04
N ALA A 387 -5.61 12.80 -0.82
CA ALA A 387 -5.23 12.79 -2.23
C ALA A 387 -5.66 14.10 -2.93
N ALA A 388 -6.89 14.57 -2.71
CA ALA A 388 -7.38 15.83 -3.25
C ALA A 388 -6.53 17.02 -2.75
N GLY A 389 -6.23 17.08 -1.46
CA GLY A 389 -5.35 18.11 -0.89
C GLY A 389 -3.94 18.10 -1.48
N LEU A 390 -3.32 16.92 -1.60
CA LEU A 390 -1.98 16.76 -2.18
C LEU A 390 -1.95 17.07 -3.69
N GLU A 391 -2.99 16.71 -4.46
CA GLU A 391 -3.10 17.11 -5.88
C GLU A 391 -3.15 18.63 -6.03
N LEU A 392 -3.85 19.33 -5.12
CA LEU A 392 -3.89 20.81 -5.10
C LEU A 392 -2.55 21.43 -4.69
N LEU A 393 -1.73 20.71 -3.92
CA LEU A 393 -0.34 21.08 -3.61
C LEU A 393 0.63 20.79 -4.76
N GLY A 394 0.17 20.22 -5.87
CA GLY A 394 0.96 20.00 -7.09
C GLY A 394 1.50 18.58 -7.26
N TYR A 395 1.17 17.64 -6.38
CA TYR A 395 1.55 16.23 -6.54
C TYR A 395 0.79 15.59 -7.70
N ALA A 396 1.49 14.78 -8.50
CA ALA A 396 0.88 14.08 -9.61
C ALA A 396 0.11 12.85 -9.14
N ARG A 397 -0.97 12.51 -9.87
CA ARG A 397 -1.81 11.34 -9.56
C ARG A 397 -1.03 10.03 -9.42
N ARG A 398 0.03 9.83 -10.21
CA ARG A 398 0.89 8.63 -10.16
C ARG A 398 1.60 8.46 -8.80
N GLU A 399 1.80 9.57 -8.08
CA GLU A 399 2.45 9.65 -6.77
C GLU A 399 1.46 9.44 -5.63
N LEU A 400 0.15 9.45 -5.89
CA LEU A 400 -0.89 9.38 -4.85
C LEU A 400 -1.77 8.14 -5.00
N TYR A 401 -1.89 7.61 -6.22
CA TYR A 401 -2.83 6.53 -6.53
C TYR A 401 -2.11 5.23 -6.86
N ASN A 402 -2.75 4.12 -6.51
CA ASN A 402 -2.37 2.81 -6.97
C ASN A 402 -2.73 2.70 -8.47
N PRO A 403 -1.76 2.41 -9.36
CA PRO A 403 -2.01 2.37 -10.80
C PRO A 403 -2.94 1.23 -11.22
N ALA A 404 -3.03 0.15 -10.44
CA ALA A 404 -3.88 -1.00 -10.74
C ALA A 404 -5.35 -0.78 -10.32
N THR A 405 -5.57 -0.21 -9.13
CA THR A 405 -6.93 -0.01 -8.60
C THR A 405 -7.50 1.37 -8.92
N GLY A 406 -6.69 2.33 -9.37
CA GLY A 406 -7.11 3.71 -9.59
C GLY A 406 -7.54 4.45 -8.32
N GLN A 407 -7.36 3.85 -7.14
CA GLN A 407 -7.71 4.38 -5.83
C GLN A 407 -6.51 5.03 -5.14
N PRO A 408 -6.73 6.00 -4.24
CA PRO A 408 -5.69 6.56 -3.37
C PRO A 408 -4.93 5.46 -2.62
N SER A 409 -3.60 5.53 -2.57
CA SER A 409 -2.74 4.54 -1.92
C SER A 409 -2.11 5.12 -0.67
N TRP A 410 -2.40 4.52 0.49
CA TRP A 410 -1.79 4.96 1.76
C TRP A 410 -0.27 4.84 1.75
N ASP A 411 0.28 3.76 1.19
CA ASP A 411 1.73 3.53 1.05
C ASP A 411 2.42 4.68 0.29
N LYS A 412 1.71 5.33 -0.65
CA LYS A 412 2.21 6.47 -1.41
C LYS A 412 1.93 7.83 -0.75
N ILE A 413 0.77 7.98 -0.12
CA ILE A 413 0.32 9.23 0.52
C ILE A 413 1.05 9.48 1.83
N SER A 414 1.23 8.45 2.67
CA SER A 414 1.80 8.59 4.02
C SER A 414 3.15 9.32 4.04
N PRO A 415 4.14 8.96 3.20
CA PRO A 415 5.44 9.67 3.18
C PRO A 415 5.33 11.16 2.81
N LEU A 416 4.33 11.53 2.01
CA LEU A 416 4.10 12.91 1.57
C LEU A 416 3.45 13.77 2.66
N LEU A 417 2.79 13.13 3.63
CA LEU A 417 2.27 13.77 4.84
C LEU A 417 3.35 13.90 5.93
N GLY A 418 4.57 13.42 5.71
CA GLY A 418 5.67 13.60 6.66
C GLY A 418 6.05 15.07 6.84
N GLU A 419 6.54 15.44 8.02
CA GLU A 419 6.86 16.82 8.40
C GLU A 419 7.75 17.54 7.38
N ALA A 420 8.80 16.88 6.91
CA ALA A 420 9.73 17.46 5.93
C ALA A 420 9.05 17.76 4.59
N MET A 421 8.22 16.84 4.08
CA MET A 421 7.54 16.99 2.79
C MET A 421 6.41 18.03 2.88
N LEU A 422 5.62 18.01 3.95
CA LEU A 422 4.58 19.01 4.20
C LEU A 422 5.17 20.41 4.35
N THR A 423 6.27 20.55 5.09
CA THR A 423 6.98 21.84 5.23
C THR A 423 7.41 22.39 3.89
N ALA A 424 8.05 21.56 3.05
CA ALA A 424 8.50 21.99 1.74
C ALA A 424 7.33 22.42 0.85
N CYS A 425 6.26 21.63 0.79
CA CYS A 425 5.12 21.90 -0.09
C CYS A 425 4.26 23.07 0.36
N LEU A 426 3.91 23.16 1.65
CA LEU A 426 3.07 24.23 2.17
C LEU A 426 3.78 25.59 2.13
N ASN A 427 5.09 25.65 2.43
CA ASN A 427 5.85 26.90 2.30
C ASN A 427 6.00 27.33 0.83
N THR A 428 6.14 26.38 -0.10
CA THR A 428 6.15 26.67 -1.54
C THR A 428 4.80 27.21 -1.99
N PHE A 429 3.70 26.63 -1.49
CA PHE A 429 2.35 27.10 -1.76
C PHE A 429 2.11 28.51 -1.18
N GLU A 430 2.52 28.77 0.07
CA GLU A 430 2.44 30.09 0.70
C GLU A 430 3.24 31.15 -0.08
N SER A 431 4.45 30.80 -0.53
CA SER A 431 5.25 31.68 -1.39
C SER A 431 4.55 31.99 -2.73
N SER A 432 3.81 31.02 -3.26
CA SER A 432 3.01 31.20 -4.48
C SER A 432 1.84 32.15 -4.25
N LEU A 433 1.18 32.08 -3.08
CA LEU A 433 0.14 33.04 -2.69
C LEU A 433 0.70 34.47 -2.56
N ALA A 434 1.89 34.63 -1.99
CA ALA A 434 2.56 35.93 -1.92
C ALA A 434 2.87 36.48 -3.33
N ALA A 435 3.35 35.63 -4.25
CA ALA A 435 3.57 36.02 -5.64
C ALA A 435 2.26 36.42 -6.34
N MET A 436 1.17 35.67 -6.12
CA MET A 436 -0.16 36.02 -6.62
C MET A 436 -0.63 37.39 -6.14
N ALA A 437 -0.39 37.73 -4.87
CA ALA A 437 -0.72 39.06 -4.33
C ALA A 437 0.05 40.16 -5.06
N THR A 438 1.36 39.98 -5.29
CA THR A 438 2.16 40.97 -6.04
C THR A 438 1.72 41.12 -7.51
N LEU A 439 1.29 40.03 -8.15
CA LEU A 439 0.75 40.08 -9.51
C LEU A 439 -0.62 40.77 -9.55
N ALA A 440 -1.45 40.56 -8.53
CA ALA A 440 -2.75 41.24 -8.41
C ALA A 440 -2.61 42.75 -8.21
N GLU A 441 -1.55 43.21 -7.52
CA GLU A 441 -1.23 44.64 -7.43
C GLU A 441 -0.78 45.23 -8.77
N ALA A 442 -0.12 44.44 -9.61
CA ALA A 442 0.37 44.88 -10.92
C ALA A 442 -0.75 44.96 -11.97
N ASP A 443 -1.59 43.92 -12.06
CA ASP A 443 -2.66 43.83 -13.06
C ASP A 443 -3.73 42.79 -12.67
N SER A 444 -4.78 43.24 -11.97
CA SER A 444 -5.92 42.40 -11.61
C SER A 444 -7.15 42.58 -12.50
N THR A 445 -7.07 43.44 -13.53
CA THR A 445 -8.23 43.82 -14.34
C THR A 445 -8.15 43.29 -15.76
N SER A 446 -6.95 43.07 -16.31
CA SER A 446 -6.82 42.48 -17.65
C SER A 446 -6.94 40.95 -17.60
N ALA A 447 -7.37 40.36 -18.72
CA ALA A 447 -7.41 38.91 -18.89
C ALA A 447 -6.01 38.28 -18.76
N ASN A 448 -4.97 38.97 -19.23
CA ASN A 448 -3.58 38.50 -19.16
C ASN A 448 -3.02 38.53 -17.72
N GLY A 449 -3.34 39.57 -16.95
CA GLY A 449 -2.99 39.69 -15.54
C GLY A 449 -3.63 38.59 -14.70
N LEU A 450 -4.94 38.39 -14.86
CA LEU A 450 -5.70 37.33 -14.17
C LEU A 450 -5.21 35.92 -14.54
N ARG A 451 -4.88 35.68 -15.83
CA ARG A 451 -4.27 34.43 -16.27
C ARG A 451 -2.90 34.20 -15.62
N SER A 452 -2.10 35.26 -15.47
CA SER A 452 -0.80 35.19 -14.78
C SER A 452 -0.96 34.88 -13.29
N ILE A 453 -1.92 35.51 -12.61
CA ILE A 453 -2.27 35.22 -11.22
C ILE A 453 -2.74 33.76 -11.09
N ARG A 454 -3.59 33.29 -12.02
CA ARG A 454 -4.09 31.91 -12.03
C ARG A 454 -2.98 30.89 -12.24
N ASN A 455 -2.01 31.20 -13.11
CA ASN A 455 -0.85 30.34 -13.40
C ASN A 455 0.16 30.29 -12.25
N ALA A 456 0.20 31.31 -11.40
CA ALA A 456 1.03 31.30 -10.19
C ALA A 456 0.48 30.37 -9.09
N LEU A 457 -0.81 30.01 -9.14
CA LEU A 457 -1.39 29.02 -8.22
C LEU A 457 -0.92 27.60 -8.60
N PRO A 458 -0.28 26.84 -7.71
CA PRO A 458 0.22 25.48 -8.03
C PRO A 458 -0.88 24.50 -8.46
N ALA A 459 -2.11 24.72 -8.00
CA ALA A 459 -3.26 23.88 -8.32
C ALA A 459 -3.66 24.01 -9.81
N THR A 460 -3.36 22.98 -10.59
CA THR A 460 -3.73 22.92 -12.02
C THR A 460 -5.26 22.87 -12.21
N PRO A 461 -5.82 23.34 -13.33
CA PRO A 461 -7.26 23.26 -13.59
C PRO A 461 -7.83 21.83 -13.49
N ALA A 462 -7.08 20.84 -13.97
CA ALA A 462 -7.46 19.43 -13.88
C ALA A 462 -7.50 18.93 -12.42
N ALA A 463 -6.52 19.32 -11.60
CA ALA A 463 -6.52 18.99 -10.17
C ALA A 463 -7.70 19.64 -9.44
N VAL A 464 -8.00 20.91 -9.73
CA VAL A 464 -9.14 21.64 -9.13
C VAL A 464 -10.48 20.96 -9.47
N SER A 465 -10.72 20.66 -10.74
CA SER A 465 -11.96 20.00 -11.20
C SER A 465 -12.14 18.63 -10.53
N LYS A 466 -11.07 17.84 -10.47
CA LYS A 466 -11.11 16.49 -9.86
C LYS A 466 -11.24 16.53 -8.34
N ALA A 467 -10.54 17.45 -7.67
CA ALA A 467 -10.67 17.65 -6.23
C ALA A 467 -12.10 18.09 -5.88
N LYS A 468 -12.68 19.01 -6.65
CA LYS A 468 -14.09 19.42 -6.50
C LYS A 468 -15.04 18.22 -6.63
N GLN A 469 -14.91 17.43 -7.69
CA GLN A 469 -15.74 16.24 -7.87
C GLN A 469 -15.61 15.28 -6.68
N THR A 470 -14.38 15.03 -6.23
CA THR A 470 -14.09 14.12 -5.11
C THR A 470 -14.68 14.62 -3.79
N LEU A 471 -14.56 15.92 -3.50
CA LEU A 471 -14.96 16.49 -2.21
C LEU A 471 -16.46 16.80 -2.12
N VAL A 472 -17.16 16.99 -3.26
CA VAL A 472 -18.61 17.16 -3.29
C VAL A 472 -19.34 15.92 -2.78
N ASP A 473 -18.80 14.73 -3.05
CA ASP A 473 -19.40 13.46 -2.62
C ASP A 473 -19.08 13.10 -1.16
N ILE A 474 -18.24 13.91 -0.48
CA ILE A 474 -17.77 13.65 0.87
C ILE A 474 -18.42 14.65 1.84
N ALA A 475 -19.25 14.15 2.75
CA ALA A 475 -19.82 14.98 3.80
C ALA A 475 -18.74 15.39 4.82
N LYS A 476 -18.68 16.69 5.12
CA LYS A 476 -17.72 17.24 6.10
C LYS A 476 -17.77 16.54 7.46
N ALA A 477 -18.97 16.22 7.94
CA ALA A 477 -19.16 15.56 9.24
C ALA A 477 -18.49 14.17 9.29
N ASP A 478 -18.49 13.44 8.18
CA ASP A 478 -17.85 12.12 8.11
C ASP A 478 -16.33 12.24 8.13
N VAL A 479 -15.77 13.27 7.49
CA VAL A 479 -14.33 13.57 7.54
C VAL A 479 -13.91 14.00 8.94
N ASP A 480 -14.68 14.89 9.57
CA ASP A 480 -14.43 15.38 10.93
C ASP A 480 -14.39 14.23 11.94
N ALA A 481 -15.32 13.27 11.81
CA ALA A 481 -15.37 12.09 12.66
C ALA A 481 -14.23 11.09 12.37
N ALA A 482 -13.83 10.94 11.11
CA ALA A 482 -12.86 9.93 10.70
C ALA A 482 -11.40 10.37 10.90
N SER A 483 -11.07 11.65 10.69
CA SER A 483 -9.69 12.15 10.84
C SER A 483 -9.64 13.67 11.00
N PRO A 484 -9.25 14.18 12.19
CA PRO A 484 -8.97 15.59 12.42
C PRO A 484 -8.02 16.23 11.40
N VAL A 485 -6.96 15.52 11.02
CA VAL A 485 -5.98 16.01 10.04
C VAL A 485 -6.63 16.16 8.67
N ALA A 486 -7.44 15.18 8.24
CA ALA A 486 -8.13 15.26 6.96
C ALA A 486 -9.19 16.37 6.93
N SER A 487 -9.83 16.67 8.05
CA SER A 487 -10.74 17.83 8.17
C SER A 487 -10.03 19.14 7.83
N CYS A 488 -8.80 19.34 8.33
CA CYS A 488 -7.99 20.50 8.00
C CYS A 488 -7.70 20.60 6.48
N PHE A 489 -7.31 19.48 5.86
CA PHE A 489 -7.11 19.41 4.41
C PHE A 489 -8.40 19.62 3.61
N TYR A 490 -9.54 19.13 4.10
CA TYR A 490 -10.85 19.31 3.46
C TYR A 490 -11.22 20.79 3.39
N VAL A 491 -11.18 21.50 4.52
CA VAL A 491 -11.52 22.93 4.60
C VAL A 491 -10.56 23.77 3.76
N TRP A 492 -9.26 23.46 3.82
CA TRP A 492 -8.26 24.14 2.99
C TRP A 492 -8.48 23.88 1.50
N ALA A 493 -8.71 22.64 1.08
CA ALA A 493 -8.94 22.27 -0.32
C ALA A 493 -10.16 22.99 -0.91
N LEU A 494 -11.25 23.11 -0.15
CA LEU A 494 -12.42 23.88 -0.57
C LEU A 494 -12.09 25.36 -0.81
N ALA A 495 -11.25 25.97 0.03
CA ALA A 495 -10.80 27.35 -0.17
C ALA A 495 -9.91 27.51 -1.41
N VAL A 496 -9.03 26.53 -1.70
CA VAL A 496 -8.23 26.51 -2.93
C VAL A 496 -9.13 26.41 -4.17
N ILE A 497 -10.12 25.51 -4.15
CA ILE A 497 -11.07 25.33 -5.24
C ILE A 497 -11.86 26.63 -5.47
N ALA A 498 -12.45 27.21 -4.42
CA ALA A 498 -13.20 28.46 -4.53
C ALA A 498 -12.36 29.60 -5.13
N ARG A 499 -11.10 29.76 -4.68
CA ARG A 499 -10.20 30.77 -5.24
C ARG A 499 -9.86 30.51 -6.71
N ALA A 500 -9.58 29.26 -7.09
CA ALA A 500 -9.25 28.90 -8.46
C ALA A 500 -10.43 29.11 -9.42
N GLU A 501 -11.66 28.80 -8.98
CA GLU A 501 -12.88 29.02 -9.77
C GLU A 501 -13.16 30.52 -9.94
N ASN A 502 -13.03 31.32 -8.87
CA ASN A 502 -13.20 32.78 -8.96
C ASN A 502 -12.21 33.42 -9.94
N LEU A 503 -10.93 33.01 -9.90
CA LEU A 503 -9.93 33.51 -10.85
C LEU A 503 -10.24 33.12 -12.29
N THR A 504 -10.76 31.91 -12.51
CA THR A 504 -11.14 31.43 -13.85
C THR A 504 -12.31 32.23 -14.39
N ALA A 505 -13.37 32.40 -13.59
CA ALA A 505 -14.54 33.21 -13.95
C ALA A 505 -14.17 34.67 -14.24
N MET A 506 -13.31 35.29 -13.42
CA MET A 506 -12.82 36.64 -13.69
C MET A 506 -12.00 36.73 -14.97
N THR A 507 -11.16 35.73 -15.26
CA THR A 507 -10.37 35.70 -16.49
C THR A 507 -11.27 35.63 -17.73
N GLU A 508 -12.31 34.80 -17.69
CA GLU A 508 -13.30 34.68 -18.77
C GLU A 508 -14.09 35.97 -18.96
N GLN A 509 -14.55 36.59 -17.87
CA GLN A 509 -15.26 37.87 -17.92
C GLN A 509 -14.37 39.00 -18.47
N ALA A 510 -13.12 39.11 -18.01
CA ALA A 510 -12.18 40.11 -18.51
C ALA A 510 -11.89 39.91 -20.00
N GLN A 511 -11.73 38.66 -20.44
CA GLN A 511 -11.53 38.34 -21.86
C GLN A 511 -12.75 38.75 -22.69
N GLN A 512 -13.96 38.46 -22.22
CA GLN A 512 -15.18 38.86 -22.90
C GLN A 512 -15.29 40.39 -23.05
N LEU A 513 -14.99 41.14 -21.99
CA LEU A 513 -15.01 42.61 -22.05
C LEU A 513 -13.93 43.18 -22.99
N GLU A 514 -12.74 42.57 -23.01
CA GLU A 514 -11.67 42.94 -23.95
C GLU A 514 -12.09 42.66 -25.41
N ASP A 515 -12.72 41.51 -25.67
CA ASP A 515 -13.20 41.12 -27.00
C ASP A 515 -14.36 42.03 -27.47
N GLU A 516 -15.29 42.37 -26.58
CA GLU A 516 -16.39 43.31 -26.84
C GLU A 516 -15.86 44.72 -27.13
N ALA A 517 -14.88 45.20 -26.37
CA ALA A 517 -14.24 46.49 -26.60
C ALA A 517 -13.47 46.52 -27.94
N ALA A 518 -12.79 45.42 -28.29
CA ALA A 518 -12.10 45.29 -29.56
C ALA A 518 -13.09 45.27 -30.74
N ALA A 519 -14.22 44.57 -30.61
CA ALA A 519 -15.28 44.54 -31.61
C ALA A 519 -15.91 45.93 -31.81
N ALA A 520 -16.24 46.64 -30.72
CA ALA A 520 -16.77 47.99 -30.77
C ALA A 520 -15.79 49.00 -31.40
N ALA A 521 -14.49 48.85 -31.11
CA ALA A 521 -13.44 49.67 -31.73
C ALA A 521 -13.31 49.40 -33.24
N ALA A 522 -13.44 48.13 -33.67
CA ALA A 522 -13.42 47.76 -35.07
C ALA A 522 -14.66 48.29 -35.83
N GLU A 523 -15.85 48.22 -35.21
CA GLU A 523 -17.08 48.80 -35.76
C GLU A 523 -17.00 50.32 -35.89
N ALA A 524 -16.46 51.00 -34.87
CA ALA A 524 -16.24 52.45 -34.91
C ALA A 524 -15.22 52.85 -35.98
N ALA A 525 -14.17 52.04 -36.18
CA ALA A 525 -13.18 52.28 -37.24
C ALA A 525 -13.80 52.09 -38.64
N ALA A 526 -14.61 51.05 -38.86
CA ALA A 526 -15.32 50.83 -40.12
C ALA A 526 -16.30 51.96 -40.43
N ALA A 527 -17.06 52.43 -39.44
CA ALA A 527 -17.97 53.56 -39.60
C ALA A 527 -17.25 54.88 -39.93
N ALA A 528 -15.99 55.03 -39.50
CA ALA A 528 -15.17 56.21 -39.81
C ALA A 528 -14.54 56.17 -41.21
N GLU A 529 -14.39 54.98 -41.82
CA GLU A 529 -13.92 54.84 -43.21
C GLU A 529 -15.06 55.08 -44.23
N ASP A 530 -16.31 54.84 -43.84
CA ASP A 530 -17.50 55.08 -44.66
C ASP A 530 -18.02 56.54 -44.63
N ALA A 531 -17.49 57.37 -43.72
CA ALA A 531 -17.87 58.79 -43.54
C ALA A 531 -16.86 59.75 -44.18
#